data_AF-A0A932LBP7-F1
#
_entry.id   AF-A0A932LBP7-F1
#
_cell.length_a   1.000
_cell.length_b   1.000
_cell.length_c   1.000
_cell.angle_alpha   90.00
_cell.angle_beta   90.00
_cell.angle_gamma   90.00
#
_symmetry.space_group_name_H-M   'P 1'
#
loop_
_entity.id
_entity.type
_entity.pdbx_description
1 polymer ?
#
loop_
_entity_poly.entity_id
_entity_poly.type
_entity_poly.pdbx_seq_one_letter_code
_entity_poly.pdbx_strand_id
1 'polypeptide(L)'
;MQPATQEAQPSHSIQTLRGRVVWMAEALHRRFGIETDADAAQSLVALETADGELHPIVKDFRGRAFHMDPRLHKMDLELVVRQFERSPMVQVIGVYSLKPDGKYEVDYWCEICAIPMYEPKLCECCQAPNELRERRVTTNSPSK
;
A
#
# COMPACT_ATOMS: atom_id res chain seq x y z
N MET A 1 5.52 27.56 31.83
CA MET A 1 5.20 26.79 30.61
C MET A 1 6.05 27.35 29.48
N GLN A 2 7.03 26.59 29.00
CA GLN A 2 7.76 26.96 27.78
C GLN A 2 6.87 26.62 26.57
N PRO A 3 6.82 27.45 25.52
CA PRO A 3 6.11 27.10 24.29
C PRO A 3 6.88 25.97 23.60
N ALA A 4 6.17 24.92 23.20
CA ALA A 4 6.74 23.84 22.40
C ALA A 4 7.29 24.41 21.09
N THR A 5 8.55 24.16 20.81
CA THR A 5 9.17 24.45 19.52
C THR A 5 8.40 23.69 18.45
N GLN A 6 7.76 24.41 17.52
CA GLN A 6 7.18 23.81 16.32
C GLN A 6 8.33 23.28 15.47
N GLU A 7 8.64 21.99 15.59
CA GLU A 7 9.53 21.31 14.66
C GLU A 7 8.90 21.35 13.26
N ALA A 8 9.68 21.81 12.28
CA ALA A 8 9.23 21.87 10.89
C ALA A 8 8.89 20.45 10.40
N GLN A 9 7.71 20.27 9.80
CA GLN A 9 7.32 18.98 9.26
C GLN A 9 8.30 18.55 8.15
N PRO A 10 8.71 17.27 8.10
CA PRO A 10 9.57 16.77 7.03
C PRO A 10 8.93 16.97 5.65
N SER A 11 9.74 17.43 4.70
CA SER A 11 9.36 17.57 3.29
C SER A 11 9.04 16.20 2.67
N HIS A 12 7.99 16.17 1.85
CA HIS A 12 7.55 14.97 1.15
C HIS A 12 6.93 15.33 -0.21
N SER A 13 6.96 14.38 -1.12
CA SER A 13 6.23 14.42 -2.39
C SER A 13 5.07 13.42 -2.38
N ILE A 14 4.04 13.71 -3.18
CA ILE A 14 2.99 12.75 -3.51
C ILE A 14 3.19 12.34 -4.96
N GLN A 15 3.21 11.04 -5.21
CA GLN A 15 3.38 10.50 -6.56
C GLN A 15 2.55 9.24 -6.76
N THR A 16 2.38 8.87 -8.02
CA THR A 16 1.68 7.66 -8.43
C THR A 16 2.69 6.67 -8.99
N LEU A 17 2.77 5.49 -8.39
CA LEU A 17 3.65 4.41 -8.81
C LEU A 17 2.82 3.25 -9.34
N ARG A 18 3.29 2.59 -10.40
CA ARG A 18 2.60 1.44 -11.02
C ARG A 18 3.48 0.21 -10.98
N GLY A 19 2.92 -0.92 -10.59
CA GLY A 19 3.69 -2.14 -10.46
C GLY A 19 2.93 -3.27 -9.79
N ARG A 20 3.68 -4.26 -9.32
CA ARG A 20 3.18 -5.40 -8.56
C ARG A 20 3.82 -5.42 -7.18
N VAL A 21 3.06 -5.77 -6.17
CA VAL A 21 3.61 -5.96 -4.83
C VAL A 21 4.27 -7.33 -4.73
N VAL A 22 5.48 -7.34 -4.18
CA VAL A 22 6.32 -8.53 -4.01
C VAL A 22 6.94 -8.56 -2.62
N TRP A 23 7.36 -9.74 -2.18
CA TRP A 23 8.24 -9.84 -1.02
C TRP A 23 9.62 -9.27 -1.36
N MET A 24 10.14 -8.39 -0.52
CA MET A 24 11.41 -7.71 -0.80
C MET A 24 12.57 -8.71 -0.92
N ALA A 25 12.64 -9.70 -0.02
CA ALA A 25 13.65 -10.74 -0.03
C ALA A 25 13.67 -11.52 -1.37
N GLU A 26 12.49 -11.92 -1.86
CA GLU A 26 12.36 -12.60 -3.15
C GLU A 26 12.86 -11.72 -4.31
N ALA A 27 12.46 -10.44 -4.32
CA ALA A 27 12.86 -9.51 -5.37
C ALA A 27 14.37 -9.23 -5.35
N LEU A 28 14.97 -9.10 -4.17
CA LEU A 28 16.41 -8.89 -4.00
C LEU A 28 17.22 -10.09 -4.53
N HIS A 29 16.80 -11.31 -4.19
CA HIS A 29 17.44 -12.52 -4.71
C HIS A 29 17.27 -12.61 -6.23
N ARG A 30 16.04 -12.50 -6.74
CA ARG A 30 15.73 -12.66 -8.18
C ARG A 30 16.44 -11.61 -9.06
N ARG A 31 16.56 -10.36 -8.60
CA ARG A 31 17.09 -9.26 -9.41
C ARG A 31 18.59 -9.03 -9.24
N PHE A 32 19.11 -9.26 -8.04
CA PHE A 32 20.47 -8.87 -7.68
C PHE A 32 21.31 -10.01 -7.10
N GLY A 33 20.72 -11.20 -6.89
CA GLY A 33 21.41 -12.32 -6.24
C GLY A 33 21.75 -12.06 -4.76
N ILE A 34 21.03 -11.14 -4.11
CA ILE A 34 21.23 -10.80 -2.70
C ILE A 34 20.43 -11.80 -1.87
N GLU A 35 21.14 -12.63 -1.11
CA GLU A 35 20.56 -13.54 -0.14
C GLU A 35 20.12 -12.80 1.13
N THR A 36 19.04 -13.26 1.74
CA THR A 36 18.52 -12.75 3.03
C THR A 36 18.31 -13.90 3.99
N ASP A 37 18.45 -13.65 5.28
CA ASP A 37 18.13 -14.64 6.31
C ASP A 37 16.66 -15.10 6.23
N ALA A 38 16.41 -16.32 6.71
CA ALA A 38 15.10 -16.97 6.57
C ALA A 38 13.96 -16.20 7.27
N ASP A 39 14.24 -15.51 8.37
CA ASP A 39 13.28 -14.68 9.10
C ASP A 39 12.95 -13.36 8.36
N ALA A 40 13.80 -12.93 7.42
CA ALA A 40 13.57 -11.76 6.59
C ALA A 40 12.63 -12.03 5.41
N ALA A 41 12.40 -13.29 5.03
CA ALA A 41 11.69 -13.69 3.81
C ALA A 41 10.31 -13.01 3.63
N GLN A 42 9.56 -12.82 4.71
CA GLN A 42 8.23 -12.18 4.72
C GLN A 42 8.15 -10.96 5.66
N SER A 43 9.29 -10.31 5.89
CA SER A 43 9.40 -9.17 6.81
C SER A 43 8.96 -7.84 6.17
N LEU A 44 9.20 -7.69 4.87
CA LEU A 44 9.01 -6.45 4.11
C LEU A 44 8.48 -6.74 2.71
N VAL A 45 7.58 -5.88 2.25
CA VAL A 45 7.07 -5.88 0.87
C VAL A 45 7.55 -4.64 0.12
N ALA A 46 7.63 -4.74 -1.20
CA ALA A 46 7.93 -3.64 -2.10
C ALA A 46 6.93 -3.60 -3.24
N LEU A 47 6.71 -2.41 -3.81
CA LEU A 47 6.15 -2.30 -5.16
C LEU A 47 7.31 -2.42 -6.15
N GLU A 48 7.24 -3.43 -7.02
CA GLU A 48 8.14 -3.58 -8.16
C GLU A 48 7.47 -3.00 -9.41
N THR A 49 8.11 -1.99 -10.00
CA THR A 49 7.65 -1.33 -11.22
C THR A 49 8.02 -2.13 -12.48
N ALA A 50 7.49 -1.75 -13.64
CA ALA A 50 7.72 -2.46 -14.90
C ALA A 50 9.20 -2.40 -15.38
N ASP A 51 9.90 -1.30 -15.08
CA ASP A 51 11.34 -1.16 -15.25
C ASP A 51 12.15 -1.82 -14.12
N GLY A 52 11.48 -2.23 -13.06
CA GLY A 52 12.04 -3.06 -12.01
C GLY A 52 12.61 -2.32 -10.81
N GLU A 53 12.32 -1.04 -10.68
CA GLU A 53 12.59 -0.33 -9.45
C GLU A 53 11.79 -0.95 -8.31
N LEU A 54 12.44 -1.10 -7.16
CA LEU A 54 11.82 -1.60 -5.94
C LEU A 54 11.56 -0.43 -5.01
N HIS A 55 10.29 -0.18 -4.71
CA HIS A 55 9.86 0.82 -3.73
C HIS A 55 9.41 0.12 -2.45
N PRO A 56 10.23 0.08 -1.38
CA PRO A 56 9.87 -0.54 -0.12
C PRO A 56 8.65 0.14 0.50
N ILE A 57 7.64 -0.64 0.90
CA ILE A 57 6.38 -0.11 1.43
C ILE A 57 6.44 -0.06 2.96
N VAL A 58 6.10 1.10 3.54
CA VAL A 58 5.95 1.24 4.99
C VAL A 58 4.79 0.37 5.48
N LYS A 59 5.02 -0.46 6.50
CA LYS A 59 3.98 -1.28 7.16
C LYS A 59 3.17 -0.47 8.16
N ASP A 60 2.47 0.56 7.68
CA ASP A 60 1.54 1.37 8.46
C ASP A 60 0.08 0.90 8.28
N PHE A 61 -0.89 1.76 8.56
CA PHE A 61 -2.32 1.41 8.49
C PHE A 61 -2.78 0.95 7.10
N ARG A 62 -2.26 1.54 6.00
CA ARG A 62 -2.61 1.09 4.64
C ARG A 62 -1.64 0.04 4.12
N GLY A 63 -0.36 0.17 4.47
CA GLY A 63 0.67 -0.76 4.01
C GLY A 63 0.58 -2.16 4.64
N ARG A 64 -0.08 -2.31 5.79
CA ARG A 64 -0.24 -3.63 6.44
C ARG A 64 -0.99 -4.63 5.57
N ALA A 65 -1.96 -4.18 4.77
CA ALA A 65 -2.75 -5.08 3.91
C ALA A 65 -1.87 -5.93 2.98
N PHE A 66 -0.81 -5.35 2.44
CA PHE A 66 0.13 -6.03 1.56
C PHE A 66 0.90 -7.16 2.25
N HIS A 67 0.98 -7.16 3.58
CA HIS A 67 1.61 -8.23 4.34
C HIS A 67 0.59 -9.32 4.74
N MET A 68 -0.70 -9.00 4.76
CA MET A 68 -1.76 -9.86 5.28
C MET A 68 -2.56 -10.56 4.20
N ASP A 69 -2.73 -9.92 3.03
CA ASP A 69 -3.57 -10.43 1.95
C ASP A 69 -2.75 -10.72 0.68
N PRO A 70 -2.48 -12.01 0.38
CA PRO A 70 -1.72 -12.40 -0.80
C PRO A 70 -2.46 -12.12 -2.11
N ARG A 71 -3.76 -11.79 -2.10
CA ARG A 71 -4.48 -11.38 -3.31
C ARG A 71 -3.90 -10.09 -3.89
N LEU A 72 -3.42 -9.17 -3.04
CA LEU A 72 -2.84 -7.90 -3.47
C LEU A 72 -1.53 -8.08 -4.26
N HIS A 73 -0.78 -9.17 -4.03
CA HIS A 73 0.45 -9.48 -4.77
C HIS A 73 0.17 -9.96 -6.20
N LYS A 74 -1.07 -10.35 -6.49
CA LYS A 74 -1.49 -10.86 -7.80
C LYS A 74 -2.12 -9.77 -8.69
N MET A 75 -2.26 -8.56 -8.17
CA MET A 75 -2.88 -7.44 -8.87
C MET A 75 -1.82 -6.60 -9.59
N ASP A 76 -2.20 -6.05 -10.73
CA ASP A 76 -1.47 -4.93 -11.33
C ASP A 76 -1.98 -3.66 -10.67
N LEU A 77 -1.12 -3.00 -9.89
CA LEU A 77 -1.50 -1.94 -8.98
C LEU A 77 -1.00 -0.58 -9.46
N GLU A 78 -1.80 0.44 -9.16
CA GLU A 78 -1.39 1.83 -9.12
C GLU A 78 -1.52 2.31 -7.67
N LEU A 79 -0.38 2.63 -7.04
CA LEU A 79 -0.31 3.14 -5.69
C LEU A 79 -0.10 4.65 -5.72
N VAL A 80 -0.94 5.38 -4.99
CA VAL A 80 -0.65 6.78 -4.65
C VAL A 80 0.11 6.75 -3.34
N VAL A 81 1.31 7.33 -3.35
CA VAL A 81 2.24 7.25 -2.22
C VAL A 81 2.72 8.63 -1.82
N ARG A 82 2.98 8.77 -0.52
CA ARG A 82 3.81 9.83 0.04
C ARG A 82 5.24 9.30 0.18
N GLN A 83 6.21 10.03 -0.37
CA GLN A 83 7.63 9.75 -0.18
C GLN A 83 8.31 10.93 0.50
N PHE A 84 9.00 10.67 1.61
CA PHE A 84 9.73 11.68 2.36
C PHE A 84 11.13 11.88 1.79
N GLU A 85 11.60 13.12 1.77
CA GLU A 85 12.97 13.41 1.31
C GLU A 85 14.00 12.63 2.14
N ARG A 86 14.97 12.03 1.44
CA ARG A 86 16.03 11.17 2.01
C ARG A 86 15.54 9.84 2.58
N SER A 87 14.30 9.43 2.33
CA SER A 87 13.81 8.08 2.64
C SER A 87 13.44 7.34 1.35
N PRO A 88 13.93 6.09 1.16
CA PRO A 88 13.50 5.26 0.03
C PRO A 88 12.10 4.66 0.26
N MET A 89 11.60 4.71 1.49
CA MET A 89 10.33 4.10 1.87
C MET A 89 9.15 4.90 1.31
N VAL A 90 8.14 4.19 0.80
CA VAL A 90 6.89 4.79 0.34
C VAL A 90 5.75 4.50 1.32
N GLN A 91 5.06 5.55 1.74
CA GLN A 91 3.85 5.47 2.54
C GLN A 91 2.63 5.45 1.61
N VAL A 92 1.86 4.38 1.62
CA VAL A 92 0.72 4.20 0.72
C VAL A 92 -0.50 4.97 1.24
N ILE A 93 -1.03 5.86 0.41
CA ILE A 93 -2.21 6.68 0.73
C ILE A 93 -3.41 6.38 -0.17
N GLY A 94 -3.20 5.72 -1.31
CA GLY A 94 -4.26 5.22 -2.19
C GLY A 94 -3.84 3.94 -2.92
N VAL A 95 -4.79 3.04 -3.15
CA VAL A 95 -4.55 1.73 -3.80
C VAL A 95 -5.58 1.55 -4.90
N TYR A 96 -5.11 1.28 -6.10
CA TYR A 96 -5.96 1.00 -7.24
C TYR A 96 -5.51 -0.26 -7.96
N SER A 97 -6.44 -1.14 -8.30
CA SER A 97 -6.21 -2.23 -9.24
C SER A 97 -6.46 -1.71 -10.66
N LEU A 98 -5.54 -2.04 -11.54
CA LEU A 98 -5.65 -1.80 -12.98
C LEU A 98 -6.14 -3.09 -13.64
N LYS A 99 -7.20 -2.99 -14.44
CA LYS A 99 -7.77 -4.08 -15.22
C LYS A 99 -8.01 -3.61 -16.66
N PRO A 100 -8.15 -4.52 -17.64
CA PRO A 100 -8.40 -4.14 -19.02
C PRO A 100 -9.62 -3.23 -19.23
N ASP A 101 -10.62 -3.34 -18.36
CA ASP A 101 -11.90 -2.61 -18.42
C ASP A 101 -11.92 -1.34 -17.55
N GLY A 102 -10.86 -1.05 -16.79
CA GLY A 102 -10.71 0.21 -16.08
C GLY A 102 -9.86 0.16 -14.81
N LYS A 103 -9.96 1.26 -14.06
CA LYS A 103 -9.29 1.47 -12.78
C LYS A 103 -10.28 1.28 -11.63
N TYR A 104 -9.87 0.52 -10.62
CA TYR A 104 -10.70 0.16 -9.48
C TYR A 104 -10.00 0.58 -8.20
N GLU A 105 -10.66 1.37 -7.36
CA GLU A 105 -10.19 1.66 -6.01
C GLU A 105 -10.34 0.41 -5.14
N VAL A 106 -9.27 0.07 -4.45
CA VAL A 106 -9.19 -1.12 -3.60
C VAL A 106 -9.28 -0.69 -2.15
N ASP A 107 -10.31 -1.19 -1.47
CA ASP A 107 -10.50 -1.03 -0.03
C ASP A 107 -11.02 -2.33 0.58
N TYR A 108 -11.14 -2.35 1.90
CA TYR A 108 -11.86 -3.40 2.63
C TYR A 108 -13.18 -2.81 3.10
N TRP A 109 -14.29 -3.51 2.88
CA TRP A 109 -15.61 -2.98 3.14
C TRP A 109 -16.36 -3.81 4.16
N CYS A 110 -17.03 -3.13 5.08
CA CYS A 110 -17.98 -3.77 5.99
C CYS A 110 -19.40 -3.60 5.45
N GLU A 111 -20.05 -4.69 5.09
CA GLU A 111 -21.43 -4.68 4.57
C GLU A 111 -22.47 -4.21 5.59
N ILE A 112 -22.16 -4.31 6.89
CA ILE A 112 -23.09 -3.89 7.96
C ILE A 112 -23.00 -2.39 8.21
N CYS A 113 -21.79 -1.86 8.36
CA CYS A 113 -21.58 -0.46 8.75
C CYS A 113 -21.43 0.48 7.55
N ALA A 114 -21.26 -0.07 6.35
CA ALA A 114 -20.99 0.69 5.13
C ALA A 114 -19.79 1.65 5.27
N ILE A 115 -18.71 1.17 5.90
CA ILE A 115 -17.47 1.94 6.07
C ILE A 115 -16.29 1.26 5.37
N PRO A 116 -15.41 2.04 4.70
CA PRO A 116 -14.18 1.51 4.15
C PRO A 116 -13.11 1.37 5.24
N MET A 117 -12.27 0.37 5.06
CA MET A 117 -11.14 -0.04 5.87
C MET A 117 -9.97 -0.30 4.94
N TYR A 118 -8.75 -0.35 5.48
CA TYR A 118 -7.56 -0.50 4.64
C TYR A 118 -6.77 -1.78 4.89
N GLU A 119 -7.24 -2.65 5.76
CA GLU A 119 -6.61 -3.94 6.07
C GLU A 119 -7.70 -4.99 6.35
N PRO A 120 -7.42 -6.29 6.12
CA PRO A 120 -8.35 -7.36 6.47
C PRO A 120 -8.42 -7.48 7.99
N LYS A 121 -9.58 -7.15 8.57
CA LYS A 121 -9.83 -7.24 10.01
C LYS A 121 -11.32 -7.25 10.32
N LEU A 122 -11.64 -7.46 11.60
CA LEU A 122 -12.98 -7.19 12.09
C LEU A 122 -13.26 -5.68 12.07
N CYS A 123 -14.46 -5.31 11.65
CA CYS A 123 -14.94 -3.95 11.66
C CYS A 123 -14.87 -3.36 13.08
N GLU A 124 -14.26 -2.19 13.24
CA GLU A 124 -14.12 -1.55 14.56
C GLU A 124 -15.47 -1.17 15.19
N CYS A 125 -16.50 -0.95 14.38
CA CYS A 125 -17.83 -0.58 14.85
C CYS A 125 -18.69 -1.79 15.23
N CYS A 126 -18.91 -2.73 14.31
CA CYS A 126 -19.83 -3.85 14.51
C CYS A 126 -19.16 -5.22 14.73
N GLN A 127 -17.82 -5.28 14.67
CA GLN A 127 -17.03 -6.50 14.82
C GLN A 127 -17.29 -7.59 13.77
N ALA A 128 -18.04 -7.31 12.70
CA ALA A 128 -18.19 -8.23 11.57
C ALA A 128 -16.93 -8.22 10.67
N PRO A 129 -16.63 -9.33 9.97
CA PRO A 129 -15.55 -9.37 8.98
C PRO A 129 -15.73 -8.30 7.90
N ASN A 130 -14.62 -7.68 7.48
CA ASN A 130 -14.59 -6.89 6.26
C ASN A 130 -14.15 -7.73 5.06
N GLU A 131 -14.51 -7.29 3.87
CA GLU A 131 -14.19 -7.99 2.62
C GLU A 131 -13.46 -7.07 1.65
N LEU A 132 -12.52 -7.64 0.88
CA LEU A 132 -11.80 -6.91 -0.15
C LEU A 132 -12.78 -6.48 -1.24
N ARG A 133 -12.83 -5.19 -1.53
CA ARG A 133 -13.74 -4.59 -2.50
C ARG A 133 -12.96 -3.80 -3.54
N GLU A 134 -13.37 -3.96 -4.78
CA GLU A 134 -12.85 -3.23 -5.93
C GLU A 134 -13.95 -2.34 -6.51
N ARG A 135 -13.91 -1.03 -6.24
CA ARG A 135 -14.92 -0.07 -6.73
C ARG A 135 -14.40 0.65 -7.95
N ARG A 136 -15.12 0.57 -9.08
CA ARG A 136 -14.72 1.26 -10.31
C ARG A 136 -14.62 2.77 -10.09
N VAL A 137 -13.50 3.35 -10.50
CA VAL A 137 -13.31 4.81 -10.47
C VAL A 137 -14.03 5.40 -11.68
N THR A 138 -15.15 6.07 -11.45
CA THR A 138 -15.77 6.94 -12.45
C THR A 138 -15.05 8.28 -12.43
N THR A 139 -14.89 8.92 -13.58
CA THR A 139 -14.14 10.19 -13.79
C THR A 139 -14.65 11.40 -12.99
N ASN A 140 -15.60 11.23 -12.06
CA ASN A 140 -16.22 12.26 -11.23
C ASN A 140 -16.01 12.09 -9.72
N SER A 141 -15.12 11.21 -9.25
CA SER A 141 -14.81 11.14 -7.80
C SER A 141 -13.65 12.09 -7.44
N PRO A 142 -13.90 13.21 -6.75
CA PRO A 142 -12.82 14.01 -6.20
C PRO A 142 -12.08 13.19 -5.13
N SER A 143 -10.76 13.08 -5.28
CA SER A 143 -9.87 12.63 -4.22
C SER A 143 -10.13 13.49 -2.98
N LYS A 144 -10.76 12.90 -1.96
CA LYS A 144 -10.86 13.52 -0.64
C LYS A 144 -9.61 13.25 0.16
#